data_AF-A0A3D1S4L5-F1
#
_entry.id   AF-A0A3D1S4L5-F1
#
_cell.length_a   1.000
_cell.length_b   1.000
_cell.length_c   1.000
_cell.angle_alpha   90.00
_cell.angle_beta   90.00
_cell.angle_gamma   90.00
#
_symmetry.space_group_name_H-M   'P 1'
#
loop_
_entity.id
_entity.type
_entity.pdbx_description
1 polymer ?
#
loop_
_entity_poly.entity_id
_entity_poly.type
_entity_poly.pdbx_seq_one_letter_code
_entity_poly.pdbx_strand_id
1 'polypeptide(L)'
;PIIANGEIWTAADAQLCQSQSTCDNLMLGRGAIALPNLANCIKHNAQPMPWADMLALLIRYSAYEIEGVKGCYYPNRIKQWFTYLKRQYPQAQDMFTQIRRLNNADEIVKTLLQ
;
A
#
# COMPACT_ATOMS: atom_id res chain seq x y z
N PRO A 1 6.50 6.60 27.27
CA PRO A 1 7.16 6.38 25.95
C PRO A 1 6.59 7.31 24.87
N ILE A 2 7.45 8.06 24.17
CA ILE A 2 7.06 8.93 23.05
C ILE A 2 7.14 8.13 21.75
N ILE A 3 6.22 8.38 20.81
CA ILE A 3 6.16 7.73 19.50
C ILE A 3 6.21 8.83 18.44
N ALA A 4 7.23 8.82 17.59
CA ALA A 4 7.31 9.75 16.46
C ALA A 4 6.43 9.28 15.29
N ASN A 5 5.81 10.21 14.59
CA ASN A 5 4.90 9.94 13.48
C ASN A 5 5.00 11.02 12.41
N GLY A 6 4.73 10.65 11.17
CA GLY A 6 4.63 11.59 10.04
C GLY A 6 5.78 11.40 9.04
N GLU A 7 5.45 11.48 7.76
CA GLU A 7 6.40 11.46 6.63
C GLU A 7 7.41 10.31 6.57
N ILE A 8 7.11 9.17 7.18
CA ILE A 8 7.93 7.95 7.07
C ILE A 8 7.41 7.10 5.90
N TRP A 9 8.13 7.13 4.78
CA TRP A 9 7.78 6.41 3.55
C TRP A 9 8.78 5.30 3.22
N THR A 10 10.01 5.40 3.72
CA THR A 10 11.12 4.48 3.47
C THR A 10 11.86 4.12 4.77
N ALA A 11 12.75 3.13 4.71
CA ALA A 11 13.66 2.83 5.82
C ALA A 11 14.59 4.01 6.17
N ALA A 12 15.01 4.77 5.15
CA ALA A 12 15.82 5.97 5.36
C ALA A 12 15.04 7.08 6.09
N ASP A 13 13.76 7.29 5.75
CA ASP A 13 12.92 8.27 6.46
C ASP A 13 12.75 7.89 7.93
N ALA A 14 12.63 6.58 8.22
CA ALA A 14 12.53 6.09 9.59
C ALA A 14 13.81 6.38 10.39
N GLN A 15 14.98 6.07 9.82
CA GLN A 15 16.27 6.37 10.44
C GLN A 15 16.45 7.88 10.69
N LEU A 16 16.11 8.70 9.70
CA LEU A 16 16.14 10.16 9.83
C LEU A 16 15.20 10.64 10.94
N CYS A 17 13.97 10.14 10.97
CA CYS A 17 12.99 10.49 12.01
C CYS A 17 13.50 10.13 13.41
N GLN A 18 14.05 8.92 13.61
CA GLN A 18 14.59 8.50 14.91
C GLN A 18 15.78 9.38 15.32
N SER A 19 16.71 9.65 14.40
CA SER A 19 17.87 10.51 14.70
C SER A 19 17.49 11.93 15.10
N GLN A 20 16.50 12.54 14.44
CA GLN A 20 16.08 13.92 14.71
C GLN A 20 15.18 14.04 15.95
N SER A 21 14.28 13.08 16.13
CA SER A 21 13.32 13.10 17.24
C SER A 21 13.85 12.47 18.53
N THR A 22 14.98 11.76 18.46
CA THR A 22 15.53 10.92 19.55
C THR A 22 14.55 9.85 20.04
N CYS A 23 13.50 9.55 19.27
CA CYS A 23 12.52 8.53 19.59
C CYS A 23 12.92 7.17 19.01
N ASP A 24 12.84 6.11 19.80
CA ASP A 24 13.02 4.74 19.29
C ASP A 24 11.77 4.23 18.59
N ASN A 25 10.59 4.61 19.09
CA ASN A 25 9.30 4.11 18.58
C ASN A 25 8.75 5.00 17.49
N LEU A 26 8.30 4.37 16.40
CA LEU A 26 7.69 5.02 15.24
C LEU A 26 6.26 4.52 15.01
N MET A 27 5.38 5.41 14.59
CA MET A 27 4.06 5.05 14.05
C MET A 27 4.05 5.23 12.53
N LEU A 28 3.67 4.17 11.80
CA LEU A 28 3.54 4.20 10.35
C LEU A 28 2.06 4.35 9.96
N GLY A 29 1.79 5.32 9.08
CA GLY A 29 0.47 5.54 8.49
C GLY A 29 0.48 5.27 6.99
N ARG A 30 0.42 6.36 6.20
CA ARG A 30 0.38 6.31 4.74
C ARG A 30 1.54 5.52 4.11
N GLY A 31 2.72 5.55 4.71
CA GLY A 31 3.87 4.76 4.25
C GLY A 31 3.60 3.24 4.22
N ALA A 32 2.88 2.71 5.21
CA ALA A 32 2.53 1.29 5.25
C ALA A 32 1.49 0.89 4.20
N ILE A 33 0.66 1.85 3.73
CA ILE A 33 -0.24 1.62 2.60
C ILE A 33 0.54 1.68 1.28
N ALA A 34 1.47 2.62 1.15
CA ALA A 34 2.29 2.76 -0.05
C ALA A 34 3.25 1.58 -0.27
N LEU A 35 3.82 1.03 0.82
CA LEU A 35 4.69 -0.14 0.82
C LEU A 35 4.24 -1.11 1.94
N PRO A 36 3.49 -2.18 1.63
CA PRO A 36 2.89 -3.04 2.67
C PRO A 36 3.87 -3.68 3.65
N ASN A 37 5.10 -3.95 3.22
CA ASN A 37 6.15 -4.50 4.10
C ASN A 37 7.11 -3.42 4.66
N LEU A 38 6.72 -2.14 4.68
CA LEU A 38 7.59 -1.05 5.16
C LEU A 38 8.13 -1.28 6.57
N ALA A 39 7.31 -1.82 7.48
CA ALA A 39 7.76 -2.14 8.83
C ALA A 39 8.92 -3.17 8.84
N ASN A 40 8.89 -4.16 7.96
CA ASN A 40 9.98 -5.13 7.82
C ASN A 40 11.22 -4.51 7.16
N CYS A 41 11.03 -3.59 6.22
CA CYS A 41 12.14 -2.83 5.62
C CYS A 41 12.86 -2.01 6.70
N ILE A 42 12.11 -1.35 7.58
CA ILE A 42 12.66 -0.53 8.67
C ILE A 42 13.36 -1.40 9.72
N LYS A 43 12.68 -2.44 10.22
CA LYS A 43 13.15 -3.20 11.39
C LYS A 43 14.19 -4.27 11.07
N HIS A 44 14.11 -4.84 9.87
CA HIS A 44 14.88 -6.03 9.50
C HIS A 44 15.71 -5.84 8.23
N ASN A 45 15.78 -4.61 7.70
CA ASN A 45 16.45 -4.31 6.42
C ASN A 45 15.99 -5.23 5.28
N ALA A 46 14.72 -5.66 5.33
CA ALA A 46 14.13 -6.48 4.30
C ALA A 46 14.03 -5.68 2.99
N GLN A 47 14.08 -6.39 1.85
CA GLN A 47 13.83 -5.75 0.57
C GLN A 47 12.38 -5.27 0.47
N PRO A 48 12.12 -4.13 -0.20
CA PRO A 48 10.76 -3.69 -0.50
C PRO A 48 9.96 -4.78 -1.19
N MET A 49 8.68 -4.93 -0.80
CA MET A 49 7.78 -5.93 -1.36
C MET A 49 7.75 -5.80 -2.89
N PRO A 50 8.09 -6.85 -3.64
CA PRO A 50 8.03 -6.84 -5.10
C PRO A 50 6.62 -6.51 -5.62
N TRP A 51 6.56 -5.94 -6.83
CA TRP A 51 5.29 -5.58 -7.47
C TRP A 51 4.33 -6.76 -7.60
N ALA A 52 4.83 -7.94 -7.97
CA ALA A 52 4.02 -9.15 -8.10
C ALA A 52 3.33 -9.54 -6.78
N ASP A 53 4.05 -9.46 -5.65
CA ASP A 53 3.50 -9.76 -4.33
C ASP A 53 2.45 -8.73 -3.90
N MET A 54 2.63 -7.46 -4.29
CA MET A 54 1.64 -6.41 -4.06
C MET A 54 0.35 -6.69 -4.86
N LEU A 55 0.46 -7.06 -6.14
CA LEU A 55 -0.70 -7.48 -6.94
C LEU A 55 -1.42 -8.68 -6.32
N ALA A 56 -0.67 -9.71 -5.90
CA ALA A 56 -1.22 -10.89 -5.22
C ALA A 56 -1.90 -10.54 -3.89
N LEU A 57 -1.41 -9.52 -3.17
CA LEU A 57 -2.06 -8.98 -1.98
C LEU A 57 -3.41 -8.31 -2.32
N LEU A 58 -3.46 -7.49 -3.37
CA LEU A 58 -4.70 -6.83 -3.80
C LEU A 58 -5.74 -7.82 -4.32
N ILE A 59 -5.31 -8.86 -5.04
CA ILE A 59 -6.20 -9.93 -5.48
C ILE A 59 -6.76 -10.70 -4.28
N ARG A 60 -5.94 -11.04 -3.28
CA ARG A 60 -6.48 -11.62 -2.03
C ARG A 60 -7.42 -10.66 -1.31
N TYR A 61 -7.14 -9.37 -1.35
CA TYR A 61 -8.00 -8.37 -0.73
C TYR A 61 -9.41 -8.34 -1.34
N SER A 62 -9.55 -8.67 -2.64
CA SER A 62 -10.87 -8.75 -3.29
C SER A 62 -11.79 -9.82 -2.69
N ALA A 63 -11.22 -10.88 -2.10
CA ALA A 63 -12.01 -11.93 -1.46
C ALA A 63 -12.68 -11.49 -0.15
N TYR A 64 -12.27 -10.35 0.42
CA TYR A 64 -12.88 -9.76 1.62
C TYR A 64 -13.92 -8.69 1.26
N GLU A 65 -14.53 -8.80 0.07
CA GLU A 65 -15.63 -7.92 -0.29
C GLU A 65 -16.78 -8.09 0.71
N ILE A 66 -17.24 -6.96 1.25
CA ILE A 66 -18.21 -6.95 2.34
C ILE A 66 -19.61 -7.04 1.73
N GLU A 67 -20.23 -8.22 1.88
CA GLU A 67 -21.64 -8.41 1.53
C GLU A 67 -22.53 -7.39 2.26
N GLY A 68 -23.43 -6.73 1.52
CA GLY A 68 -24.37 -5.74 2.05
C GLY A 68 -23.94 -4.27 1.88
N VAL A 69 -22.67 -3.99 1.58
CA VAL A 69 -22.25 -2.69 1.05
C VAL A 69 -22.50 -2.72 -0.47
N LYS A 70 -23.21 -1.71 -1.03
CA LYS A 70 -23.38 -1.56 -2.50
C LYS A 70 -22.06 -1.94 -3.18
N GLY A 71 -22.07 -2.96 -4.07
CA GLY A 71 -20.92 -3.72 -4.63
C GLY A 71 -19.80 -2.90 -5.31
N CYS A 72 -19.30 -1.92 -4.60
CA CYS A 72 -18.37 -0.87 -4.99
C CYS A 72 -17.35 -0.65 -3.86
N TYR A 73 -17.39 -1.42 -2.77
CA TYR A 73 -16.43 -1.28 -1.67
C TYR A 73 -15.00 -1.57 -2.17
N TYR A 74 -14.78 -2.77 -2.72
CA TYR A 74 -13.46 -3.13 -3.23
C TYR A 74 -13.01 -2.21 -4.38
N PRO A 75 -13.81 -1.98 -5.45
CA PRO A 75 -13.45 -1.04 -6.52
C PRO A 75 -13.06 0.36 -6.03
N ASN A 76 -13.75 0.92 -5.04
CA ASN A 76 -13.41 2.23 -4.50
C ASN A 76 -12.12 2.19 -3.67
N ARG A 77 -11.96 1.17 -2.81
CA ARG A 77 -10.79 1.06 -1.93
C ARG A 77 -9.51 0.75 -2.68
N ILE A 78 -9.55 -0.12 -3.68
CA ILE A 78 -8.37 -0.40 -4.48
C ILE A 78 -7.95 0.84 -5.28
N LYS A 79 -8.89 1.58 -5.87
CA LYS A 79 -8.58 2.85 -6.56
C LYS A 79 -7.94 3.87 -5.60
N GLN A 80 -8.43 3.96 -4.38
CA GLN A 80 -7.80 4.77 -3.33
C GLN A 80 -6.39 4.27 -3.00
N TRP A 81 -6.19 2.96 -2.85
CA TRP A 81 -4.88 2.38 -2.56
C TRP A 81 -3.85 2.70 -3.65
N PHE A 82 -4.23 2.59 -4.93
CA PHE A 82 -3.39 2.94 -6.07
C PHE A 82 -2.92 4.41 -6.07
N THR A 83 -3.60 5.33 -5.37
CA THR A 83 -3.08 6.69 -5.19
C THR A 83 -1.80 6.73 -4.36
N TYR A 84 -1.63 5.80 -3.40
CA TYR A 84 -0.44 5.68 -2.56
C TYR A 84 0.64 4.82 -3.23
N LEU A 85 0.25 3.75 -3.92
CA LEU A 85 1.19 2.79 -4.52
C LEU A 85 2.13 3.43 -5.54
N LYS A 86 1.68 4.45 -6.27
CA LYS A 86 2.49 5.22 -7.24
C LYS A 86 3.77 5.80 -6.64
N ARG A 87 3.83 5.98 -5.32
CA ARG A 87 5.03 6.47 -4.63
C ARG A 87 6.15 5.42 -4.59
N GLN A 88 5.81 4.14 -4.59
CA GLN A 88 6.74 3.02 -4.38
C GLN A 88 6.87 2.12 -5.62
N TYR A 89 5.85 2.11 -6.47
CA TYR A 89 5.74 1.24 -7.63
C TYR A 89 5.47 2.06 -8.89
N PRO A 90 6.47 2.23 -9.78
CA PRO A 90 6.28 2.91 -11.07
C PRO A 90 5.14 2.29 -11.90
N GLN A 91 4.98 0.97 -11.84
CA GLN A 91 3.94 0.21 -12.55
C GLN A 91 2.52 0.60 -12.10
N ALA A 92 2.35 1.14 -10.90
CA ALA A 92 1.04 1.48 -10.36
C ALA A 92 0.35 2.60 -11.15
N GLN A 93 1.10 3.48 -11.82
CA GLN A 93 0.51 4.55 -12.62
C GLN A 93 -0.25 3.98 -13.84
N ASP A 94 0.38 3.06 -14.57
CA ASP A 94 -0.20 2.45 -15.77
C ASP A 94 -1.36 1.53 -15.39
N MET A 95 -1.15 0.69 -14.37
CA MET A 95 -2.19 -0.20 -13.86
C MET A 95 -3.41 0.58 -13.32
N PHE A 96 -3.20 1.69 -12.61
CA PHE A 96 -4.31 2.55 -12.17
C PHE A 96 -5.11 3.11 -13.36
N THR A 97 -4.43 3.47 -14.45
CA THR A 97 -5.09 3.99 -15.66
C THR A 97 -6.04 2.96 -16.26
N GLN A 98 -5.68 1.68 -16.20
CA GLN A 98 -6.51 0.57 -16.68
C GLN A 98 -7.72 0.34 -15.77
N ILE A 99 -7.52 0.30 -14.44
CA ILE A 99 -8.60 -0.07 -13.51
C ILE A 99 -9.53 1.07 -13.11
N ARG A 100 -9.15 2.35 -13.29
CA ARG A 100 -9.91 3.50 -12.73
C ARG A 100 -11.37 3.57 -13.19
N ARG A 101 -11.66 3.09 -14.40
CA ARG A 101 -13.01 3.09 -15.00
C ARG A 101 -13.84 1.85 -14.67
N LEU A 102 -13.21 0.79 -14.15
CA LEU A 102 -13.87 -0.47 -13.83
C LEU A 102 -14.66 -0.34 -12.53
N ASN A 103 -15.85 -0.93 -12.47
CA ASN A 103 -16.77 -0.75 -11.34
C ASN A 103 -17.15 -2.05 -10.62
N ASN A 104 -16.72 -3.21 -11.13
CA ASN A 104 -16.90 -4.50 -10.47
C ASN A 104 -15.54 -5.10 -10.10
N ALA A 105 -15.54 -5.96 -9.08
CA ALA A 105 -14.34 -6.58 -8.56
C ALA A 105 -13.69 -7.55 -9.57
N ASP A 106 -14.50 -8.35 -10.27
CA ASP A 106 -14.01 -9.39 -11.19
C ASP A 106 -13.19 -8.83 -12.37
N GLU A 107 -13.65 -7.74 -12.99
CA GLU A 107 -12.90 -7.07 -14.06
C GLU A 107 -11.59 -6.50 -13.54
N ILE A 108 -11.60 -5.90 -12.33
CA ILE A 108 -10.38 -5.38 -11.72
C ILE A 108 -9.39 -6.52 -11.47
N VAL A 109 -9.83 -7.63 -10.85
CA VAL A 109 -8.98 -8.80 -10.59
C VAL A 109 -8.42 -9.36 -11.90
N LYS A 110 -9.24 -9.48 -12.94
CA LYS A 110 -8.79 -9.93 -14.26
C LYS A 110 -7.72 -9.01 -14.85
N THR A 111 -7.81 -7.70 -14.66
CA THR A 111 -6.78 -6.74 -15.09
C THR A 111 -5.50 -6.87 -14.27
N LEU A 112 -5.59 -7.10 -12.95
CA LEU A 112 -4.41 -7.29 -12.09
C LEU A 112 -3.63 -8.58 -12.38
N LEU A 113 -4.24 -9.55 -13.04
CA LEU A 113 -3.64 -10.84 -13.41
C LEU A 113 -2.88 -10.81 -14.76
N GLN A 114 -3.01 -9.73 -15.53
CA GLN A 114 -2.31 -9.54 -16.81
C GLN A 114 -0.87 -9.05 -16.59
#